data_AF-A0A2G6MSN6-F1
#
_entry.id   AF-A0A2G6MSN6-F1
#
_cell.length_a   1.000
_cell.length_b   1.000
_cell.length_c   1.000
_cell.angle_alpha   90.00
_cell.angle_beta   90.00
_cell.angle_gamma   90.00
#
_symmetry.space_group_name_H-M   'P 1'
#
loop_
_entity.id
_entity.type
_entity.pdbx_description
1 polymer ?
#
loop_
_entity_poly.entity_id
_entity_poly.type
_entity_poly.pdbx_seq_one_letter_code
_entity_poly.pdbx_strand_id
1 'polypeptide(L)'
;MAKKNDTNDQFFCSFCGKNQKEVKKLIAGPSVYICNECIKLCGEIIEDEENELAVESESTKEFMVPKQIKEQLDSYVIEQDRAKKILSVAVYNHYKRLSSHLPKSGDDVEIQKSNILIIGPTGCGKTLLAQTLARFLDVPFAIADATALTEAGYVGEDVENIVLSLVQNADYDIEKAQKGIIYIDEIDKISQRGDNPSITRDVSGEGVQQALLKIIEGTVAAVPPKGGRKHPQQDYVKVDTSNILFICGGTFTGLEKVVERRLIQKTMGFGAKIADKKEVNLGELLEQVKPEDLIKFGLIPEFLGRLPIITSIGELNESSLVKILTQPKNALVRQYQELFRIEGVRLQFTDEALEAMAKEAVARKSGARGLRAIMEETMMNIMYEIPSKKNVVECVVGEEVVLNNEEPILLYEQPKKQA
;
A
#
# COMPACT_ATOMS: atom_id res chain seq x y z
N MET A 1 64.88 -3.52 -64.41
CA MET A 1 64.24 -4.05 -63.18
C MET A 1 64.29 -2.96 -62.13
N ALA A 2 63.14 -2.36 -61.82
CA ALA A 2 63.05 -1.20 -60.93
C ALA A 2 63.13 -1.64 -59.45
N LYS A 3 63.96 -0.96 -58.66
CA LYS A 3 63.99 -1.05 -57.19
C LYS A 3 62.63 -0.58 -56.65
N LYS A 4 61.90 -1.45 -55.94
CA LYS A 4 60.78 -1.05 -55.08
C LYS A 4 61.36 -0.55 -53.76
N ASN A 5 61.10 0.71 -53.44
CA ASN A 5 61.28 1.27 -52.11
C ASN A 5 60.20 0.68 -51.19
N ASP A 6 60.59 -0.13 -50.21
CA ASP A 6 59.74 -0.41 -49.04
C ASP A 6 59.81 0.80 -48.10
N THR A 7 58.94 1.79 -48.33
CA THR A 7 58.55 2.73 -47.28
C THR A 7 57.64 1.97 -46.31
N ASN A 8 58.25 1.41 -45.28
CA ASN A 8 57.55 0.71 -44.20
C ASN A 8 56.83 1.76 -43.34
N ASP A 9 55.69 2.27 -43.82
CA ASP A 9 54.81 3.16 -43.06
C ASP A 9 54.20 2.36 -41.90
N GLN A 10 54.96 2.26 -40.81
CA GLN A 10 54.48 1.70 -39.56
C GLN A 10 53.53 2.70 -38.94
N PHE A 11 52.24 2.38 -38.93
CA PHE A 11 51.23 3.19 -38.25
C PHE A 11 51.29 2.94 -36.75
N PHE A 12 51.39 4.03 -35.98
CA PHE A 12 51.43 4.00 -34.51
C PHE A 12 50.19 4.68 -33.94
N CYS A 13 49.69 4.16 -32.82
CA CYS A 13 48.64 4.81 -32.04
C CYS A 13 49.16 6.15 -31.48
N SER A 14 48.47 7.24 -31.77
CA SER A 14 48.81 8.59 -31.32
C SER A 14 48.66 8.79 -29.80
N PHE A 15 48.01 7.86 -29.10
CA PHE A 15 47.72 7.95 -27.66
C PHE A 15 48.68 7.12 -26.82
N CYS A 16 48.94 5.85 -27.19
CA CYS A 16 49.81 4.95 -26.42
C CYS A 16 51.14 4.61 -27.12
N GLY A 17 51.36 5.07 -28.35
CA GLY A 17 52.59 4.85 -29.11
C GLY A 17 52.78 3.43 -29.66
N LYS A 18 51.85 2.50 -29.41
CA LYS A 18 51.93 1.11 -29.90
C LYS A 18 51.78 1.04 -31.43
N ASN A 19 52.54 0.13 -32.05
CA ASN A 19 52.47 -0.15 -33.48
C ASN A 19 51.19 -0.92 -33.83
N GLN A 20 50.67 -0.78 -35.06
CA GLN A 20 49.58 -1.58 -35.62
C GLN A 20 49.72 -3.10 -35.38
N LYS A 21 50.94 -3.66 -35.33
CA LYS A 21 51.17 -5.08 -35.05
C LYS A 21 50.98 -5.48 -33.59
N GLU A 22 51.04 -4.53 -32.67
CA GLU A 22 50.96 -4.75 -31.21
C GLU A 22 49.52 -4.64 -30.68
N VAL A 23 48.58 -4.21 -31.52
CA VAL A 23 47.17 -3.96 -31.15
C VAL A 23 46.24 -4.73 -32.07
N LYS A 24 45.08 -5.17 -31.53
CA LYS A 24 44.11 -5.94 -32.32
C LYS A 24 43.51 -5.13 -33.47
N LYS A 25 43.30 -3.83 -33.26
CA LYS A 25 42.74 -2.94 -34.27
C LYS A 25 43.28 -1.53 -34.07
N LEU A 26 43.70 -0.90 -35.17
CA LEU A 26 44.08 0.49 -35.23
C LEU A 26 43.09 1.21 -36.15
N ILE A 27 42.43 2.25 -35.64
CA ILE A 27 41.44 3.04 -36.36
C ILE A 27 42.12 4.31 -36.86
N ALA A 28 42.00 4.58 -38.17
CA ALA A 28 42.58 5.75 -38.82
C ALA A 28 41.55 6.89 -38.86
N GLY A 29 41.97 8.06 -38.39
CA GLY A 29 41.27 9.34 -38.59
C GLY A 29 42.00 10.22 -39.61
N PRO A 30 41.50 11.44 -39.87
CA PRO A 30 42.07 12.36 -40.88
C PRO A 30 43.54 12.72 -40.65
N SER A 31 44.03 12.70 -39.40
CA SER A 31 45.42 13.04 -39.06
C SER A 31 45.96 12.31 -37.82
N VAL A 32 45.24 11.32 -37.30
CA VAL A 32 45.55 10.61 -36.05
C VAL A 32 45.14 9.14 -36.15
N TYR A 33 45.76 8.29 -35.35
CA TYR A 33 45.40 6.87 -35.23
C TYR A 33 45.14 6.52 -33.77
N ILE A 34 44.08 5.76 -33.50
CA ILE A 34 43.75 5.29 -32.14
C ILE A 34 43.55 3.78 -32.13
N CYS A 35 44.11 3.09 -31.14
CA CYS A 35 43.97 1.64 -31.01
C CYS A 35 42.73 1.25 -30.19
N ASN A 36 42.30 0.00 -30.36
CA ASN A 36 41.16 -0.57 -29.62
C ASN A 36 41.33 -0.49 -28.08
N GLU A 37 42.56 -0.54 -27.57
CA GLU A 37 42.82 -0.45 -26.13
C GLU A 37 42.61 0.97 -25.61
N CYS A 38 43.11 1.99 -26.31
CA CYS A 38 42.88 3.39 -25.95
C CYS A 38 41.40 3.76 -26.05
N ILE A 39 40.67 3.23 -27.04
CA ILE A 39 39.21 3.41 -27.12
C ILE A 39 38.52 2.81 -25.89
N LYS A 40 38.92 1.60 -25.47
CA LYS A 40 38.36 0.96 -24.28
C LYS A 40 38.64 1.78 -23.02
N LEU A 41 39.88 2.25 -22.86
CA LEU A 41 40.29 3.07 -21.72
C LEU A 41 39.54 4.41 -21.69
N CYS A 42 39.40 5.08 -22.83
CA CYS A 42 38.61 6.31 -22.92
C CYS A 42 37.13 6.04 -22.65
N GLY A 43 36.60 4.90 -23.10
CA GLY A 43 35.24 4.46 -22.78
C GLY A 43 35.03 4.25 -21.29
N GLU A 44 35.98 3.59 -20.61
CA GLU A 44 35.95 3.38 -19.15
C GLU A 44 36.00 4.73 -18.39
N ILE A 45 36.85 5.68 -18.83
CA ILE A 45 36.93 7.02 -18.21
C ILE A 45 35.61 7.80 -18.40
N ILE A 46 35.01 7.74 -19.60
CA ILE A 46 33.72 8.40 -19.87
C ILE A 46 32.59 7.74 -19.08
N GLU A 47 32.56 6.40 -19.01
CA GLU A 47 31.60 5.67 -18.19
C GLU A 47 31.76 6.02 -16.70
N ASP A 48 32.99 6.15 -16.19
CA ASP A 48 33.25 6.58 -14.81
C ASP A 48 32.80 8.03 -14.55
N GLU A 49 33.04 8.97 -15.48
CA GLU A 49 32.56 10.35 -15.38
C GLU A 49 31.02 10.45 -15.49
N GLU A 50 30.39 9.68 -16.38
CA GLU A 50 28.92 9.59 -16.49
C GLU A 50 28.31 8.97 -15.22
N ASN A 51 28.97 7.98 -14.61
CA ASN A 51 28.57 7.42 -13.33
C ASN A 51 28.74 8.43 -12.19
N GLU A 52 29.81 9.23 -12.15
CA GLU A 52 29.99 10.30 -11.15
C GLU A 52 28.93 11.41 -11.28
N LEU A 53 28.60 11.82 -12.51
CA LEU A 53 27.55 12.81 -12.80
C LEU A 53 26.14 12.26 -12.52
N ALA A 54 25.90 10.96 -12.72
CA ALA A 54 24.68 10.28 -12.31
C ALA A 54 24.57 10.18 -10.78
N VAL A 55 25.68 9.95 -10.08
CA VAL A 55 25.72 9.92 -8.62
C VAL A 55 25.43 11.31 -8.02
N GLU A 56 25.93 12.40 -8.61
CA GLU A 56 25.62 13.76 -8.13
C GLU A 56 24.16 14.17 -8.42
N SER A 57 23.56 13.73 -9.53
CA SER A 57 22.18 14.09 -9.91
C SER A 57 21.09 13.18 -9.32
N GLU A 58 21.43 11.94 -8.91
CA GLU A 58 20.53 11.02 -8.19
C GLU A 58 20.72 11.02 -6.67
N SER A 59 21.79 11.64 -6.16
CA SER A 59 21.97 11.79 -4.71
C SER A 59 20.89 12.72 -4.14
N THR A 60 19.91 12.08 -3.48
CA THR A 60 18.79 12.64 -2.71
C THR A 60 17.51 13.05 -3.47
N LYS A 61 16.86 12.09 -4.14
CA LYS A 61 15.43 11.95 -3.80
C LYS A 61 15.38 11.60 -2.32
N GLU A 62 15.16 12.58 -1.44
CA GLU A 62 14.97 12.36 0.00
C GLU A 62 13.79 11.40 0.18
N PHE A 63 14.08 10.10 0.30
CA PHE A 63 13.08 9.14 0.71
C PHE A 63 12.61 9.53 2.11
N MET A 64 11.29 9.66 2.26
CA MET A 64 10.70 9.97 3.57
C MET A 64 11.20 8.93 4.58
N VAL A 65 11.85 9.40 5.64
CA VAL A 65 12.30 8.49 6.70
C VAL A 65 11.09 7.91 7.42
N PRO A 66 11.19 6.73 8.07
CA PRO A 66 10.03 6.08 8.69
C PRO A 66 9.23 6.96 9.66
N LYS A 67 9.89 7.90 10.34
CA LYS A 67 9.20 8.87 11.22
C LYS A 67 8.30 9.82 10.43
N GLN A 68 8.78 10.35 9.30
CA GLN A 68 7.99 11.22 8.43
C GLN A 68 6.82 10.47 7.81
N ILE A 69 7.03 9.21 7.36
CA ILE A 69 5.93 8.37 6.86
C ILE A 69 4.87 8.17 7.95
N LYS A 70 5.29 7.90 9.19
CA LYS A 70 4.36 7.77 10.33
C LYS A 70 3.58 9.07 10.57
N GLU A 71 4.24 10.24 10.57
CA GLU A 71 3.58 11.54 10.76
C GLU A 71 2.52 11.83 9.69
N GLN A 72 2.81 11.44 8.44
CA GLN A 72 1.83 11.53 7.36
C GLN A 72 0.64 10.58 7.59
N LEU A 73 0.88 9.35 8.04
CA LEU A 73 -0.19 8.42 8.42
C LEU A 73 -0.99 8.92 9.63
N ASP A 74 -0.34 9.54 10.63
CA ASP A 74 -0.98 10.12 11.82
C ASP A 74 -2.00 11.22 11.44
N SER A 75 -1.80 11.90 10.29
CA SER A 75 -2.71 12.94 9.79
C SER A 75 -4.06 12.40 9.25
N TYR A 76 -4.15 11.10 8.96
CA TYR A 76 -5.32 10.48 8.32
C TYR A 76 -5.86 9.28 9.11
N VAL A 77 -5.00 8.53 9.80
CA VAL A 77 -5.35 7.33 10.57
C VAL A 77 -5.05 7.57 12.04
N ILE A 78 -6.14 7.67 12.81
CA ILE A 78 -6.13 7.91 14.25
C ILE A 78 -5.78 6.61 14.99
N GLU A 79 -5.01 6.72 16.07
CA GLU A 79 -4.52 5.60 16.89
C GLU A 79 -3.68 4.61 16.07
N GLN A 80 -3.67 3.30 16.35
CA GLN A 80 -2.94 2.30 15.54
C GLN A 80 -1.42 2.54 15.40
N ASP A 81 -0.79 3.09 16.43
CA ASP A 81 0.61 3.52 16.41
C ASP A 81 1.60 2.42 16.07
N ARG A 82 1.38 1.21 16.62
CA ARG A 82 2.24 0.04 16.36
C ARG A 82 2.21 -0.33 14.87
N ALA A 83 1.01 -0.41 14.29
CA ALA A 83 0.83 -0.71 12.87
C ALA A 83 1.47 0.35 11.98
N LYS A 84 1.22 1.65 12.27
CA LYS A 84 1.83 2.76 11.51
C LYS A 84 3.35 2.71 11.55
N LYS A 85 3.96 2.41 12.71
CA LYS A 85 5.42 2.27 12.84
C LYS A 85 5.96 1.10 12.00
N ILE A 86 5.34 -0.08 12.09
CA ILE A 86 5.75 -1.27 11.33
C ILE A 86 5.65 -1.01 9.83
N LEU A 87 4.51 -0.47 9.38
CA LEU A 87 4.28 -0.11 7.98
C LEU A 87 5.31 0.89 7.47
N SER A 88 5.59 1.94 8.24
CA SER A 88 6.55 2.98 7.87
C SER A 88 7.96 2.40 7.67
N VAL A 89 8.38 1.47 8.52
CA VAL A 89 9.69 0.80 8.39
C VAL A 89 9.70 -0.16 7.20
N ALA A 90 8.66 -0.98 7.03
CA ALA A 90 8.57 -1.95 5.95
C ALA A 90 8.58 -1.28 4.57
N VAL A 91 7.78 -0.23 4.40
CA VAL A 91 7.71 0.59 3.19
C VAL A 91 9.04 1.28 2.92
N TYR A 92 9.63 1.93 3.93
CA TYR A 92 10.93 2.58 3.78
C TYR A 92 12.00 1.59 3.29
N ASN A 93 12.08 0.41 3.90
CA ASN A 93 13.03 -0.62 3.50
C ASN A 93 12.75 -1.15 2.09
N HIS A 94 11.47 -1.30 1.72
CA HIS A 94 11.09 -1.72 0.37
C HIS A 94 11.57 -0.72 -0.69
N TYR A 95 11.31 0.58 -0.53
CA TYR A 95 11.76 1.58 -1.50
C TYR A 95 13.25 1.86 -1.44
N LYS A 96 13.88 1.71 -0.26
CA LYS A 96 15.34 1.73 -0.15
C LYS A 96 15.98 0.62 -0.97
N ARG A 97 15.43 -0.60 -0.92
CA ARG A 97 15.86 -1.75 -1.74
C ARG A 97 15.73 -1.48 -3.24
N LEU A 98 14.67 -0.79 -3.67
CA LEU A 98 14.43 -0.46 -5.08
C LEU A 98 15.39 0.61 -5.62
N SER A 99 15.77 1.55 -4.75
CA SER A 99 16.57 2.72 -5.12
C SER A 99 18.07 2.48 -5.00
N SER A 100 18.44 1.48 -4.22
CA SER A 100 19.79 0.99 -4.22
C SER A 100 20.07 0.26 -5.52
N HIS A 101 20.68 0.96 -6.48
CA HIS A 101 21.71 0.35 -7.34
C HIS A 101 22.88 -0.06 -6.46
N LEU A 102 22.67 -0.99 -5.51
CA LEU A 102 23.75 -1.48 -4.66
C LEU A 102 24.84 -1.96 -5.61
N PRO A 103 26.02 -1.29 -5.67
CA PRO A 103 27.16 -1.89 -6.32
C PRO A 103 27.32 -3.26 -5.65
N LYS A 104 27.43 -4.32 -6.44
CA LYS A 104 27.63 -5.69 -5.96
C LYS A 104 28.78 -5.67 -4.95
N SER A 105 28.44 -5.51 -3.68
CA SER A 105 29.40 -5.21 -2.64
C SER A 105 29.98 -6.53 -2.17
N GLY A 106 30.72 -7.24 -3.02
CA GLY A 106 31.50 -8.44 -2.71
C GLY A 106 30.76 -9.67 -2.15
N ASP A 107 29.55 -9.51 -1.63
CA ASP A 107 28.70 -10.50 -1.00
C ASP A 107 27.43 -10.63 -1.85
N ASP A 108 27.17 -11.84 -2.36
CA ASP A 108 25.95 -12.25 -3.08
C ASP A 108 24.73 -12.28 -2.13
N VAL A 109 24.44 -11.16 -1.46
CA VAL A 109 23.32 -11.05 -0.53
C VAL A 109 22.12 -10.47 -1.24
N GLU A 110 21.19 -11.35 -1.62
CA GLU A 110 19.89 -10.96 -2.17
C GLU A 110 18.95 -10.45 -1.06
N ILE A 111 18.56 -9.18 -1.15
CA ILE A 111 17.56 -8.61 -0.26
C ILE A 111 16.17 -9.00 -0.75
N GLN A 112 15.46 -9.82 0.02
CA GLN A 112 14.10 -10.25 -0.29
C GLN A 112 13.08 -9.13 -0.13
N LYS A 113 12.02 -9.18 -0.95
CA LYS A 113 10.86 -8.30 -0.84
C LYS A 113 10.10 -8.58 0.47
N SER A 114 9.83 -7.53 1.23
CA SER A 114 9.11 -7.61 2.51
C SER A 114 7.64 -7.22 2.33
N ASN A 115 6.81 -8.16 1.85
CA ASN A 115 5.37 -7.94 1.77
C ASN A 115 4.73 -7.97 3.16
N ILE A 116 3.53 -7.40 3.26
CA ILE A 116 2.90 -7.05 4.53
C ILE A 116 1.56 -7.76 4.66
N LEU A 117 1.26 -8.32 5.83
CA LEU A 117 -0.05 -8.79 6.23
C LEU A 117 -0.59 -7.92 7.37
N ILE A 118 -1.76 -7.31 7.15
CA ILE A 118 -2.49 -6.50 8.12
C ILE A 118 -3.70 -7.29 8.60
N ILE A 119 -3.72 -7.58 9.90
CA ILE A 119 -4.80 -8.29 10.59
C ILE A 119 -5.59 -7.29 11.42
N GLY A 120 -6.91 -7.30 11.32
CA GLY A 120 -7.72 -6.53 12.28
C GLY A 120 -9.18 -6.37 11.86
N PRO A 121 -10.02 -5.82 12.74
CA PRO A 121 -11.46 -5.75 12.51
C PRO A 121 -11.86 -4.93 11.27
N THR A 122 -13.11 -5.08 10.85
CA THR A 122 -13.70 -4.23 9.80
C THR A 122 -13.79 -2.79 10.29
N GLY A 123 -13.69 -1.83 9.36
CA GLY A 123 -13.83 -0.41 9.69
C GLY A 123 -12.72 0.20 10.56
N CYS A 124 -11.60 -0.48 10.80
CA CYS A 124 -10.47 0.04 11.61
C CYS A 124 -9.37 0.73 10.77
N GLY A 125 -9.58 0.95 9.48
CA GLY A 125 -8.66 1.73 8.63
C GLY A 125 -7.57 0.95 7.89
N LYS A 126 -7.67 -0.40 7.76
CA LYS A 126 -6.71 -1.23 6.98
C LYS A 126 -6.47 -0.69 5.56
N THR A 127 -7.54 -0.57 4.77
CA THR A 127 -7.49 -0.04 3.40
C THR A 127 -7.04 1.42 3.37
N LEU A 128 -7.47 2.22 4.35
CA LEU A 128 -7.10 3.64 4.45
C LEU A 128 -5.59 3.81 4.70
N LEU A 129 -4.97 2.97 5.53
CA LEU A 129 -3.52 2.97 5.74
C LEU A 129 -2.77 2.72 4.43
N ALA A 130 -3.14 1.68 3.69
CA ALA A 130 -2.51 1.33 2.41
C ALA A 130 -2.68 2.44 1.36
N GLN A 131 -3.90 2.98 1.20
CA GLN A 131 -4.18 4.10 0.31
C GLN A 131 -3.38 5.36 0.68
N THR A 132 -3.30 5.65 1.96
CA THR A 132 -2.61 6.84 2.48
C THR A 132 -1.11 6.71 2.24
N LEU A 133 -0.51 5.54 2.47
CA LEU A 133 0.88 5.25 2.14
C LEU A 133 1.16 5.51 0.65
N ALA A 134 0.37 4.92 -0.25
CA ALA A 134 0.60 5.06 -1.68
C ALA A 134 0.50 6.53 -2.15
N ARG A 135 -0.48 7.28 -1.62
CA ARG A 135 -0.65 8.70 -1.91
C ARG A 135 0.58 9.53 -1.51
N PHE A 136 1.16 9.27 -0.34
CA PHE A 136 2.30 10.06 0.15
C PHE A 136 3.62 9.70 -0.51
N LEU A 137 3.75 8.46 -0.97
CA LEU A 137 4.93 7.99 -1.70
C LEU A 137 4.86 8.34 -3.19
N ASP A 138 3.73 8.85 -3.65
CA ASP A 138 3.45 9.18 -5.05
C ASP A 138 3.69 7.98 -5.99
N VAL A 139 3.12 6.84 -5.61
CA VAL A 139 3.25 5.57 -6.34
C VAL A 139 1.88 5.04 -6.79
N PRO A 140 1.81 4.34 -7.94
CA PRO A 140 0.57 3.69 -8.37
C PRO A 140 0.03 2.74 -7.30
N PHE A 141 -1.29 2.71 -7.15
CA PHE A 141 -1.97 1.92 -6.14
C PHE A 141 -3.13 1.14 -6.76
N ALA A 142 -3.23 -0.16 -6.50
CA ALA A 142 -4.37 -0.97 -6.89
C ALA A 142 -4.97 -1.69 -5.69
N ILE A 143 -6.30 -1.83 -5.69
CA ILE A 143 -7.07 -2.58 -4.69
C ILE A 143 -7.69 -3.79 -5.39
N ALA A 144 -7.57 -4.95 -4.77
CA ALA A 144 -8.26 -6.16 -5.18
C ALA A 144 -8.93 -6.83 -3.97
N ASP A 145 -10.05 -7.50 -4.22
CA ASP A 145 -10.74 -8.34 -3.24
C ASP A 145 -10.39 -9.80 -3.51
N ALA A 146 -9.84 -10.49 -2.51
CA ALA A 146 -9.47 -11.89 -2.65
C ALA A 146 -10.65 -12.82 -2.96
N THR A 147 -11.88 -12.45 -2.57
CA THR A 147 -13.09 -13.26 -2.79
C THR A 147 -13.56 -13.25 -4.24
N ALA A 148 -13.21 -12.20 -5.00
CA ALA A 148 -13.55 -12.09 -6.43
C ALA A 148 -12.61 -12.91 -7.32
N LEU A 149 -11.47 -13.34 -6.78
CA LEU A 149 -10.45 -14.07 -7.51
C LEU A 149 -10.80 -15.55 -7.64
N THR A 150 -10.47 -16.11 -8.80
CA THR A 150 -10.60 -17.54 -9.06
C THR A 150 -9.32 -18.11 -9.63
N GLU A 151 -9.13 -19.42 -9.48
CA GLU A 151 -8.04 -20.11 -10.17
C GLU A 151 -8.16 -19.95 -11.70
N ALA A 152 -7.02 -19.85 -12.37
CA ALA A 152 -6.96 -19.73 -13.83
C ALA A 152 -7.78 -20.84 -14.51
N GLY A 153 -8.74 -20.44 -15.34
CA GLY A 153 -9.64 -21.36 -16.05
C GLY A 153 -11.02 -21.56 -15.42
N TYR A 154 -11.29 -20.94 -14.27
CA TYR A 154 -12.63 -20.87 -13.67
C TYR A 154 -13.34 -19.52 -13.96
N VAL A 155 -14.64 -19.46 -13.68
CA VAL A 155 -15.46 -18.25 -13.86
C VAL A 155 -15.21 -17.29 -12.70
N GLY A 156 -14.45 -16.21 -12.94
CA GLY A 156 -14.13 -15.16 -11.98
C GLY A 156 -13.04 -14.21 -12.47
N GLU A 157 -12.51 -13.35 -11.59
CA GLU A 157 -11.41 -12.45 -11.93
C GLU A 157 -10.06 -13.19 -11.87
N ASP A 158 -9.26 -13.07 -12.93
CA ASP A 158 -7.90 -13.64 -13.00
C ASP A 158 -6.97 -12.80 -12.12
N VAL A 159 -6.04 -13.44 -11.41
CA VAL A 159 -5.05 -12.78 -10.55
C VAL A 159 -4.20 -11.78 -11.34
N GLU A 160 -3.98 -12.03 -12.63
CA GLU A 160 -3.28 -11.10 -13.53
C GLU A 160 -4.01 -9.76 -13.73
N ASN A 161 -5.33 -9.71 -13.56
CA ASN A 161 -6.11 -8.46 -13.71
C ASN A 161 -5.80 -7.45 -12.60
N ILE A 162 -5.31 -7.90 -11.44
CA ILE A 162 -4.85 -6.99 -10.38
C ILE A 162 -3.67 -6.14 -10.88
N VAL A 163 -2.76 -6.75 -11.65
CA VAL A 163 -1.63 -6.06 -12.27
C VAL A 163 -2.11 -5.09 -13.35
N LEU A 164 -3.13 -5.45 -14.12
CA LEU A 164 -3.77 -4.55 -15.08
C LEU A 164 -4.29 -3.28 -14.41
N SER A 165 -5.00 -3.42 -13.28
CA SER A 165 -5.51 -2.29 -12.50
C SER A 165 -4.37 -1.36 -12.05
N LEU A 166 -3.24 -1.94 -11.60
CA LEU A 166 -2.07 -1.15 -11.22
C LEU A 166 -1.44 -0.40 -12.41
N VAL A 167 -1.33 -1.05 -13.57
CA VAL A 167 -0.82 -0.44 -14.80
C VAL A 167 -1.73 0.70 -15.27
N GLN A 168 -3.05 0.53 -15.18
CA GLN A 168 -4.02 1.58 -15.49
C GLN A 168 -3.85 2.78 -14.53
N ASN A 169 -3.68 2.53 -13.24
CA ASN A 169 -3.44 3.58 -12.24
C ASN A 169 -2.03 4.20 -12.34
N ALA A 170 -1.16 3.63 -13.16
CA ALA A 170 0.14 4.18 -13.52
C ALA A 170 0.12 4.89 -14.89
N ASP A 171 -1.07 5.17 -15.46
CA ASP A 171 -1.23 5.75 -16.80
C ASP A 171 -0.48 4.96 -17.88
N TYR A 172 -0.44 3.62 -17.73
CA TYR A 172 0.29 2.69 -18.60
C TYR A 172 1.81 2.81 -18.58
N ASP A 173 2.38 3.52 -17.60
CA ASP A 173 3.83 3.55 -17.33
C ASP A 173 4.25 2.29 -16.57
N ILE A 174 4.96 1.40 -17.27
CA ILE A 174 5.37 0.09 -16.74
C ILE A 174 6.42 0.23 -15.65
N GLU A 175 7.37 1.17 -15.78
CA GLU A 175 8.40 1.36 -14.75
C GLU A 175 7.80 1.90 -13.46
N LYS A 176 6.82 2.81 -13.55
CA LYS A 176 6.07 3.26 -12.38
C LYS A 176 5.21 2.16 -11.79
N ALA A 177 4.49 1.38 -12.62
CA ALA A 177 3.65 0.28 -12.16
C ALA A 177 4.46 -0.77 -11.38
N GLN A 178 5.68 -1.09 -11.83
CA GLN A 178 6.57 -2.03 -11.15
C GLN A 178 7.05 -1.55 -9.76
N LYS A 179 6.96 -0.24 -9.49
CA LYS A 179 7.25 0.38 -8.19
C LYS A 179 5.97 0.68 -7.38
N GLY A 180 4.82 0.19 -7.85
CA GLY A 180 3.52 0.42 -7.23
C GLY A 180 3.23 -0.46 -6.02
N ILE A 181 2.06 -0.22 -5.42
CA ILE A 181 1.53 -0.97 -4.27
C ILE A 181 0.22 -1.65 -4.67
N ILE A 182 0.12 -2.96 -4.42
CA ILE A 182 -1.13 -3.73 -4.53
C ILE A 182 -1.64 -4.04 -3.13
N TYR A 183 -2.87 -3.61 -2.82
CA TYR A 183 -3.59 -4.00 -1.61
C TYR A 183 -4.61 -5.09 -1.94
N ILE A 184 -4.52 -6.24 -1.26
CA ILE A 184 -5.47 -7.35 -1.41
C ILE A 184 -6.27 -7.47 -0.12
N ASP A 185 -7.57 -7.15 -0.16
CA ASP A 185 -8.47 -7.28 1.00
C ASP A 185 -9.05 -8.69 1.10
N GLU A 186 -9.63 -9.01 2.26
CA GLU A 186 -10.38 -10.26 2.51
C GLU A 186 -9.59 -11.57 2.32
N ILE A 187 -8.27 -11.54 2.51
CA ILE A 187 -7.40 -12.73 2.44
C ILE A 187 -7.82 -13.83 3.44
N ASP A 188 -8.48 -13.47 4.54
CA ASP A 188 -9.01 -14.46 5.49
C ASP A 188 -10.13 -15.32 4.89
N LYS A 189 -10.87 -14.84 3.89
CA LYS A 189 -12.00 -15.57 3.29
C LYS A 189 -11.56 -16.72 2.38
N ILE A 190 -10.40 -16.59 1.74
CA ILE A 190 -9.80 -17.67 0.93
C ILE A 190 -9.04 -18.71 1.76
N SER A 191 -9.04 -18.56 3.10
CA SER A 191 -8.36 -19.46 4.04
C SER A 191 -9.32 -20.38 4.82
N GLN A 192 -10.62 -20.08 4.82
CA GLN A 192 -11.60 -20.89 5.54
C GLN A 192 -11.86 -22.21 4.81
N ARG A 193 -11.35 -23.30 5.36
CA ARG A 193 -11.80 -24.66 5.01
C ARG A 193 -13.24 -24.79 5.47
N GLY A 194 -14.17 -25.12 4.57
CA GLY A 194 -15.55 -25.36 4.95
C GLY A 194 -15.63 -26.44 6.05
N ASP A 195 -16.56 -26.29 7.01
CA ASP A 195 -16.77 -27.23 8.14
C ASP A 195 -17.14 -28.68 7.72
N ASN A 196 -17.20 -28.97 6.42
CA ASN A 196 -17.40 -30.32 5.90
C ASN A 196 -16.06 -31.00 5.62
N PRO A 197 -15.77 -32.16 6.23
CA PRO A 197 -14.64 -33.02 5.88
C PRO A 197 -14.92 -33.76 4.55
N SER A 198 -15.37 -33.03 3.54
CA SER A 198 -15.50 -33.52 2.18
C SER A 198 -14.10 -33.60 1.58
N ILE A 199 -13.67 -34.82 1.29
CA ILE A 199 -12.38 -35.20 0.68
C ILE A 199 -12.24 -34.64 -0.76
N THR A 200 -13.27 -33.99 -1.31
CA THR A 200 -13.13 -33.19 -2.52
C THR A 200 -12.20 -32.01 -2.23
N ARG A 201 -10.99 -32.03 -2.79
CA ARG A 201 -10.01 -30.94 -2.72
C ARG A 201 -10.74 -29.60 -2.71
N ASP A 202 -10.44 -28.77 -1.72
CA ASP A 202 -10.94 -27.40 -1.64
C ASP A 202 -10.15 -26.58 -2.67
N VAL A 203 -10.48 -26.77 -3.96
CA VAL A 203 -9.71 -26.24 -5.10
C VAL A 203 -9.80 -24.72 -5.17
N SER A 204 -10.86 -24.12 -4.65
CA SER A 204 -11.09 -22.67 -4.80
C SER A 204 -10.19 -21.83 -3.89
N GLY A 205 -10.23 -22.02 -2.56
CA GLY A 205 -9.50 -21.15 -1.61
C GLY A 205 -7.97 -21.31 -1.70
N GLU A 206 -7.48 -22.55 -1.62
CA GLU A 206 -6.05 -22.84 -1.72
C GLU A 206 -5.51 -22.52 -3.13
N GLY A 207 -6.28 -22.82 -4.18
CA GLY A 207 -5.93 -22.47 -5.56
C GLY A 207 -5.71 -20.97 -5.77
N VAL A 208 -6.55 -20.12 -5.15
CA VAL A 208 -6.36 -18.66 -5.16
C VAL A 208 -5.09 -18.26 -4.40
N GLN A 209 -4.82 -18.83 -3.22
CA GLN A 209 -3.57 -18.56 -2.49
C GLN A 209 -2.33 -18.92 -3.34
N GLN A 210 -2.35 -20.06 -4.04
CA GLN A 210 -1.27 -20.50 -4.95
C GLN A 210 -1.15 -19.60 -6.18
N ALA A 211 -2.25 -19.12 -6.74
CA ALA A 211 -2.23 -18.19 -7.86
C ALA A 211 -1.65 -16.82 -7.45
N LEU A 212 -2.03 -16.31 -6.28
CA LEU A 212 -1.46 -15.09 -5.69
C LEU A 212 0.03 -15.25 -5.40
N LEU A 213 0.49 -16.43 -4.98
CA LEU A 213 1.89 -16.69 -4.72
C LEU A 213 2.77 -16.35 -5.94
N LYS A 214 2.34 -16.71 -7.15
CA LYS A 214 3.09 -16.43 -8.40
C LYS A 214 3.36 -14.94 -8.60
N ILE A 215 2.37 -14.09 -8.35
CA ILE A 215 2.55 -12.63 -8.51
C ILE A 215 3.29 -12.00 -7.33
N ILE A 216 3.14 -12.55 -6.12
CA ILE A 216 3.84 -12.05 -4.93
C ILE A 216 5.34 -12.39 -5.00
N GLU A 217 5.71 -13.57 -5.48
CA GLU A 217 7.11 -14.01 -5.61
C GLU A 217 7.89 -13.20 -6.65
N GLY A 218 7.23 -12.87 -7.76
CA GLY A 218 7.87 -12.25 -8.91
C GLY A 218 7.65 -13.11 -10.14
N THR A 219 6.76 -12.65 -11.01
CA THR A 219 6.51 -13.26 -12.31
C THR A 219 6.43 -12.17 -13.37
N VAL A 220 6.61 -12.55 -14.63
CA VAL A 220 6.34 -11.68 -15.76
C VAL A 220 4.88 -11.87 -16.17
N ALA A 221 4.00 -11.02 -15.66
CA ALA A 221 2.58 -11.03 -15.99
C ALA A 221 2.35 -10.44 -17.38
N ALA A 222 1.48 -11.07 -18.17
CA ALA A 222 1.11 -10.60 -19.52
C ALA A 222 -0.23 -9.86 -19.47
N VAL A 223 -0.18 -8.54 -19.61
CA VAL A 223 -1.31 -7.63 -19.39
C VAL A 223 -1.78 -7.01 -20.71
N PRO A 224 -3.08 -6.98 -21.03
CA PRO A 224 -3.58 -6.36 -22.25
C PRO A 224 -3.55 -4.82 -22.18
N PRO A 225 -3.00 -4.10 -23.18
CA PRO A 225 -2.72 -2.66 -23.13
C PRO A 225 -3.94 -1.74 -23.14
N LYS A 226 -5.14 -2.22 -23.52
CA LYS A 226 -6.37 -1.39 -23.59
C LYS A 226 -7.52 -1.93 -22.74
N GLY A 227 -7.26 -2.90 -21.86
CA GLY A 227 -8.31 -3.68 -21.21
C GLY A 227 -9.14 -4.50 -22.21
N GLY A 228 -10.02 -5.37 -21.70
CA GLY A 228 -10.84 -6.28 -22.52
C GLY A 228 -10.40 -7.75 -22.45
N ARG A 229 -11.25 -8.65 -23.00
CA ARG A 229 -10.99 -10.10 -23.01
C ARG A 229 -9.76 -10.42 -23.86
N LYS A 230 -8.96 -11.40 -23.41
CA LYS A 230 -7.77 -11.95 -24.10
C LYS A 230 -8.11 -12.28 -25.56
N HIS A 231 -7.73 -11.42 -26.52
CA HIS A 231 -7.85 -11.68 -27.96
C HIS A 231 -6.49 -12.17 -28.50
N PRO A 232 -6.44 -13.26 -29.31
CA PRO A 232 -5.18 -13.87 -29.75
C PRO A 232 -4.23 -12.99 -30.56
N GLN A 233 -4.71 -11.86 -31.10
CA GLN A 233 -3.94 -10.93 -31.94
C GLN A 233 -3.54 -9.64 -31.21
N GLN A 234 -3.85 -9.49 -29.92
CA GLN A 234 -3.53 -8.29 -29.17
C GLN A 234 -2.11 -8.40 -28.60
N ASP A 235 -1.30 -7.36 -28.79
CA ASP A 235 0.02 -7.26 -28.17
C ASP A 235 -0.14 -7.17 -26.65
N TYR A 236 0.53 -8.05 -25.92
CA TYR A 236 0.54 -8.05 -24.45
C TYR A 236 1.74 -7.26 -23.93
N VAL A 237 1.51 -6.46 -22.89
CA VAL A 237 2.59 -5.79 -22.16
C VAL A 237 3.05 -6.71 -21.04
N LYS A 238 4.37 -6.89 -20.95
CA LYS A 238 5.00 -7.71 -19.92
C LYS A 238 5.32 -6.84 -18.70
N VAL A 239 4.84 -7.23 -17.53
CA VAL A 239 5.06 -6.51 -16.27
C VAL A 239 5.71 -7.45 -15.27
N ASP A 240 6.87 -7.09 -14.76
CA ASP A 240 7.56 -7.82 -13.70
C ASP A 240 7.00 -7.44 -12.31
N THR A 241 6.48 -8.42 -11.57
CA THR A 241 5.89 -8.19 -10.24
C THR A 241 6.89 -8.27 -9.09
N SER A 242 8.18 -8.56 -9.36
CA SER A 242 9.23 -8.73 -8.35
C SER A 242 9.44 -7.49 -7.48
N ASN A 243 9.17 -6.30 -8.03
CA ASN A 243 9.36 -5.02 -7.38
C ASN A 243 8.08 -4.37 -6.83
N ILE A 244 6.90 -4.93 -7.15
CA ILE A 244 5.62 -4.45 -6.65
C ILE A 244 5.46 -4.84 -5.19
N LEU A 245 5.12 -3.88 -4.31
CA LEU A 245 4.83 -4.14 -2.91
C LEU A 245 3.42 -4.69 -2.75
N PHE A 246 3.29 -5.83 -2.07
CA PHE A 246 2.00 -6.40 -1.72
C PHE A 246 1.66 -6.14 -0.26
N ILE A 247 0.45 -5.64 -0.02
CA ILE A 247 -0.15 -5.47 1.30
C ILE A 247 -1.44 -6.28 1.34
N CYS A 248 -1.44 -7.38 2.08
CA CYS A 248 -2.59 -8.23 2.29
C CYS A 248 -3.35 -7.79 3.55
N GLY A 249 -4.67 -7.65 3.46
CA GLY A 249 -5.55 -7.31 4.56
C GLY A 249 -6.56 -8.42 4.83
N GLY A 250 -6.90 -8.64 6.10
CA GLY A 250 -7.97 -9.56 6.46
C GLY A 250 -8.54 -9.25 7.85
N THR A 251 -9.77 -9.72 8.07
CA THR A 251 -10.44 -9.59 9.37
C THR A 251 -10.03 -10.71 10.32
N PHE A 252 -9.83 -11.91 9.79
CA PHE A 252 -9.41 -13.10 10.55
C PHE A 252 -10.32 -13.40 11.75
N THR A 253 -11.63 -13.30 11.54
CA THR A 253 -12.64 -13.60 12.58
C THR A 253 -12.45 -15.02 13.09
N GLY A 254 -12.25 -15.20 14.40
CA GLY A 254 -12.00 -16.49 15.03
C GLY A 254 -10.52 -16.80 15.27
N LEU A 255 -9.59 -16.01 14.73
CA LEU A 255 -8.15 -16.17 14.98
C LEU A 255 -7.82 -15.97 16.47
N GLU A 256 -8.56 -15.11 17.17
CA GLU A 256 -8.44 -14.91 18.60
C GLU A 256 -8.57 -16.21 19.40
N LYS A 257 -9.47 -17.12 18.98
CA LYS A 257 -9.67 -18.42 19.64
C LYS A 257 -8.48 -19.35 19.39
N VAL A 258 -7.84 -19.25 18.23
CA VAL A 258 -6.64 -20.04 17.89
C VAL A 258 -5.47 -19.59 18.76
N VAL A 259 -5.26 -18.26 18.85
CA VAL A 259 -4.22 -17.64 19.68
C VAL A 259 -4.44 -17.95 21.16
N GLU A 260 -5.67 -17.80 21.65
CA GLU A 260 -6.05 -18.07 23.03
C GLU A 260 -5.77 -19.53 23.41
N ARG A 261 -6.19 -20.51 22.58
CA ARG A 261 -5.91 -21.93 22.80
C ARG A 261 -4.41 -22.21 22.91
N ARG A 262 -3.58 -21.59 22.06
CA ARG A 262 -2.12 -21.74 22.12
C ARG A 262 -1.55 -21.18 23.42
N LEU A 263 -2.03 -20.02 23.87
CA LEU A 263 -1.56 -19.40 25.12
C LEU A 263 -1.98 -20.22 26.34
N ILE A 264 -3.21 -20.76 26.36
CA ILE A 264 -3.72 -21.61 27.45
C ILE A 264 -2.99 -22.96 27.50
N GLN A 265 -2.72 -23.60 26.36
CA GLN A 265 -2.02 -24.90 26.31
C GLN A 265 -0.61 -24.85 26.90
N LYS A 266 0.10 -23.72 26.79
CA LYS A 266 1.39 -23.51 27.48
C LYS A 266 1.28 -23.56 29.00
N THR A 267 0.10 -23.28 29.54
CA THR A 267 -0.21 -23.17 30.96
C THR A 267 -0.76 -24.49 31.54
N MET A 268 -0.71 -25.62 30.80
CA MET A 268 -1.11 -26.94 31.32
C MET A 268 0.07 -27.83 31.75
N GLY A 269 1.27 -27.27 31.94
CA GLY A 269 2.40 -27.97 32.58
C GLY A 269 2.19 -28.17 34.09
N PHE A 270 2.78 -29.22 34.68
CA PHE A 270 2.73 -29.50 36.12
C PHE A 270 3.11 -28.26 36.95
N GLY A 271 2.15 -27.70 37.69
CA GLY A 271 2.35 -26.54 38.60
C GLY A 271 1.87 -25.18 38.07
N ALA A 272 1.21 -25.14 36.91
CA ALA A 272 0.74 -23.88 36.35
C ALA A 272 -0.47 -23.29 37.11
N LYS A 273 -0.35 -22.02 37.50
CA LYS A 273 -1.45 -21.24 38.08
C LYS A 273 -2.53 -21.07 37.02
N ILE A 274 -3.71 -21.62 37.27
CA ILE A 274 -4.93 -21.31 36.51
C ILE A 274 -5.15 -19.81 36.72
N ALA A 275 -4.77 -18.99 35.74
CA ALA A 275 -5.12 -17.59 35.75
C ALA A 275 -6.64 -17.51 35.63
N ASP A 276 -7.28 -16.81 36.57
CA ASP A 276 -8.69 -16.44 36.45
C ASP A 276 -8.94 -15.85 35.07
N LYS A 277 -10.10 -16.16 34.47
CA LYS A 277 -10.58 -15.59 33.20
C LYS A 277 -10.65 -14.06 33.33
N LYS A 278 -9.53 -13.37 33.18
CA LYS A 278 -9.53 -11.97 32.77
C LYS A 278 -9.96 -11.98 31.31
N GLU A 279 -10.95 -11.17 30.99
CA GLU A 279 -11.27 -10.83 29.60
C GLU A 279 -10.00 -10.21 28.99
N VAL A 280 -9.23 -11.04 28.28
CA VAL A 280 -8.08 -10.55 27.53
C VAL A 280 -8.65 -9.76 26.36
N ASN A 281 -8.23 -8.50 26.23
CA ASN A 281 -8.70 -7.64 25.14
C ASN A 281 -8.34 -8.29 23.79
N LEU A 282 -9.30 -8.33 22.85
CA LEU A 282 -9.12 -8.94 21.53
C LEU A 282 -7.89 -8.37 20.81
N GLY A 283 -7.67 -7.05 20.91
CA GLY A 283 -6.51 -6.39 20.31
C GLY A 283 -5.18 -6.90 20.87
N GLU A 284 -5.08 -7.11 22.19
CA GLU A 284 -3.87 -7.63 22.83
C GLU A 284 -3.58 -9.09 22.43
N LEU A 285 -4.63 -9.89 22.19
CA LEU A 285 -4.46 -11.25 21.66
C LEU A 285 -3.93 -11.21 20.22
N LEU A 286 -4.50 -10.36 19.37
CA LEU A 286 -4.10 -10.25 17.96
C LEU A 286 -2.66 -9.72 17.81
N GLU A 287 -2.18 -8.91 18.75
CA GLU A 287 -0.78 -8.46 18.82
C GLU A 287 0.24 -9.59 19.09
N GLN A 288 -0.23 -10.73 19.60
CA GLN A 288 0.58 -11.92 19.88
C GLN A 288 0.46 -12.99 18.78
N VAL A 289 -0.21 -12.70 17.66
CA VAL A 289 -0.32 -13.63 16.53
C VAL A 289 1.07 -14.04 16.05
N LYS A 290 1.21 -15.33 15.78
CA LYS A 290 2.40 -15.91 15.15
C LYS A 290 2.02 -16.64 13.86
N PRO A 291 3.01 -16.91 12.99
CA PRO A 291 2.75 -17.63 11.75
C PRO A 291 2.05 -18.98 11.93
N GLU A 292 2.38 -19.70 13.00
CA GLU A 292 1.75 -20.98 13.37
C GLU A 292 0.23 -20.87 13.63
N ASP A 293 -0.26 -19.71 14.08
CA ASP A 293 -1.70 -19.49 14.30
C ASP A 293 -2.42 -19.28 12.97
N LEU A 294 -1.79 -18.56 12.04
CA LEU A 294 -2.32 -18.28 10.71
C LEU A 294 -2.36 -19.55 9.83
N ILE A 295 -1.38 -20.43 9.99
CA ILE A 295 -1.40 -21.75 9.33
C ILE A 295 -2.54 -22.60 9.88
N LYS A 296 -2.73 -22.61 11.21
CA LYS A 296 -3.87 -23.29 11.84
C LYS A 296 -5.22 -22.69 11.45
N PHE A 297 -5.26 -21.38 11.18
CA PHE A 297 -6.44 -20.69 10.69
C PHE A 297 -6.79 -21.09 9.26
N GLY A 298 -5.78 -21.36 8.42
CA GLY A 298 -5.98 -21.94 7.08
C GLY A 298 -5.14 -21.31 5.95
N LEU A 299 -4.21 -20.41 6.27
CA LEU A 299 -3.23 -19.93 5.28
C LEU A 299 -2.17 -20.99 5.01
N ILE A 300 -1.78 -21.17 3.75
CA ILE A 300 -0.71 -22.10 3.41
C ILE A 300 0.67 -21.55 3.86
N PRO A 301 1.60 -22.40 4.33
CA PRO A 301 2.91 -21.97 4.79
C PRO A 301 3.72 -21.21 3.72
N GLU A 302 3.60 -21.59 2.46
CA GLU A 302 4.30 -20.98 1.32
C GLU A 302 3.88 -19.52 1.13
N PHE A 303 2.57 -19.27 1.17
CA PHE A 303 1.98 -17.94 1.07
C PHE A 303 2.39 -17.06 2.23
N LEU A 304 2.35 -17.59 3.45
CA LEU A 304 2.78 -16.87 4.65
C LEU A 304 4.29 -16.59 4.66
N GLY A 305 5.10 -17.49 4.08
CA GLY A 305 6.53 -17.28 3.87
C GLY A 305 6.85 -16.08 2.97
N ARG A 306 5.90 -15.66 2.13
CA ARG A 306 6.01 -14.44 1.30
C ARG A 306 5.44 -13.19 1.96
N LEU A 307 4.88 -13.29 3.16
CA LEU A 307 4.32 -12.18 3.96
C LEU A 307 5.07 -12.04 5.30
N PRO A 308 6.38 -11.72 5.30
CA PRO A 308 7.21 -11.73 6.51
C PRO A 308 6.84 -10.64 7.52
N ILE A 309 6.21 -9.54 7.08
CA ILE A 309 5.82 -8.44 7.96
C ILE A 309 4.35 -8.62 8.34
N ILE A 310 4.09 -9.05 9.58
CA ILE A 310 2.73 -9.21 10.10
C ILE A 310 2.47 -8.11 11.13
N THR A 311 1.37 -7.38 10.96
CA THR A 311 0.92 -6.37 11.92
C THR A 311 -0.56 -6.51 12.21
N SER A 312 -0.95 -6.22 13.44
CA SER A 312 -2.35 -6.15 13.85
C SER A 312 -2.81 -4.69 14.03
N ILE A 313 -4.11 -4.46 13.87
CA ILE A 313 -4.81 -3.20 14.12
C ILE A 313 -5.89 -3.49 15.18
N GLY A 314 -6.00 -2.62 16.18
CA GLY A 314 -6.94 -2.76 17.28
C GLY A 314 -8.35 -2.30 16.94
N GLU A 315 -9.32 -2.75 17.74
CA GLU A 315 -10.69 -2.27 17.69
C GLU A 315 -10.79 -0.78 18.04
N LEU A 316 -11.76 -0.10 17.41
CA LEU A 316 -12.08 1.29 17.70
C LEU A 316 -13.18 1.33 18.75
N ASN A 317 -12.98 2.16 19.78
CA ASN A 317 -14.02 2.46 20.76
C ASN A 317 -14.75 3.76 20.40
N GLU A 318 -15.81 4.10 21.16
CA GLU A 318 -16.59 5.33 20.95
C GLU A 318 -15.70 6.59 20.91
N SER A 319 -14.75 6.71 21.83
CA SER A 319 -13.84 7.85 21.86
C SER A 319 -12.93 7.91 20.62
N SER A 320 -12.50 6.74 20.10
CA SER A 320 -11.74 6.66 18.85
C SER A 320 -12.58 7.16 17.66
N LEU A 321 -13.87 6.82 17.60
CA LEU A 321 -14.78 7.26 16.54
C LEU A 321 -15.03 8.76 16.57
N VAL A 322 -15.20 9.36 17.75
CA VAL A 322 -15.29 10.83 17.90
C VAL A 322 -14.03 11.52 17.38
N LYS A 323 -12.83 10.99 17.70
CA LYS A 323 -11.58 11.50 17.14
C LYS A 323 -11.53 11.37 15.62
N ILE A 324 -12.01 10.25 15.05
CA ILE A 324 -12.07 10.04 13.59
C ILE A 324 -13.02 11.05 12.92
N LEU A 325 -14.12 11.44 13.58
CA LEU A 325 -15.04 12.45 13.07
C LEU A 325 -14.43 13.85 12.98
N THR A 326 -13.41 14.17 13.80
CA THR A 326 -12.98 15.55 14.08
C THR A 326 -11.51 15.86 13.79
N GLN A 327 -10.61 14.91 14.05
CA GLN A 327 -9.15 15.12 14.02
C GLN A 327 -8.48 14.95 12.66
N PRO A 328 -8.76 13.89 11.87
CA PRO A 328 -7.99 13.64 10.65
C PRO A 328 -8.25 14.72 9.59
N LYS A 329 -7.32 14.87 8.64
CA LYS A 329 -7.45 15.88 7.56
C LYS A 329 -8.72 15.67 6.71
N ASN A 330 -9.13 14.41 6.56
CA ASN A 330 -10.37 14.00 5.88
C ASN A 330 -11.53 13.72 6.86
N ALA A 331 -11.53 14.33 8.05
CA ALA A 331 -12.63 14.26 9.01
C ALA A 331 -13.97 14.67 8.38
N LEU A 332 -15.04 13.92 8.64
CA LEU A 332 -16.38 14.22 8.12
C LEU A 332 -16.87 15.59 8.59
N VAL A 333 -16.69 15.92 9.88
CA VAL A 333 -17.08 17.23 10.42
C VAL A 333 -16.44 18.36 9.64
N ARG A 334 -15.13 18.26 9.32
CA ARG A 334 -14.42 19.29 8.55
C ARG A 334 -14.94 19.41 7.12
N GLN A 335 -15.29 18.28 6.49
CA GLN A 335 -15.85 18.28 5.14
C GLN A 335 -17.20 19.03 5.11
N TYR A 336 -18.10 18.73 6.05
CA TYR A 336 -19.41 19.42 6.12
C TYR A 336 -19.29 20.88 6.56
N GLN A 337 -18.37 21.20 7.47
CA GLN A 337 -18.07 22.58 7.84
C GLN A 337 -17.61 23.41 6.65
N GLU A 338 -16.76 22.83 5.79
CA GLU A 338 -16.30 23.50 4.58
C GLU A 338 -17.43 23.69 3.56
N LEU A 339 -18.31 22.70 3.38
CA LEU A 339 -19.50 22.83 2.53
C LEU A 339 -20.42 23.98 2.99
N PHE A 340 -20.67 24.08 4.29
CA PHE A 340 -21.48 25.17 4.84
C PHE A 340 -20.78 26.53 4.77
N ARG A 341 -19.45 26.55 4.91
CA ARG A 341 -18.65 27.77 4.74
C ARG A 341 -18.79 28.36 3.35
N ILE A 342 -18.92 27.53 2.31
CA ILE A 342 -19.17 27.98 0.92
C ILE A 342 -20.54 28.68 0.81
N GLU A 343 -21.54 28.22 1.56
CA GLU A 343 -22.87 28.85 1.67
C GLU A 343 -22.89 30.07 2.61
N GLY A 344 -21.75 30.44 3.20
CA GLY A 344 -21.66 31.55 4.16
C GLY A 344 -22.24 31.23 5.55
N VAL A 345 -22.55 29.95 5.83
CA VAL A 345 -23.10 29.50 7.11
C VAL A 345 -22.00 28.81 7.93
N ARG A 346 -21.91 29.10 9.23
CA ARG A 346 -21.04 28.36 10.15
C ARG A 346 -21.76 27.11 10.64
N LEU A 347 -21.14 25.94 10.47
CA LEU A 347 -21.66 24.67 11.02
C LEU A 347 -20.90 24.27 12.28
N GLN A 348 -21.63 23.99 13.36
CA GLN A 348 -21.08 23.48 14.61
C GLN A 348 -21.82 22.22 15.03
N PHE A 349 -21.06 21.21 15.45
CA PHE A 349 -21.59 20.03 16.13
C PHE A 349 -21.26 20.15 17.61
N THR A 350 -22.20 19.83 18.49
CA THR A 350 -21.91 19.73 19.92
C THR A 350 -21.17 18.43 20.23
N ASP A 351 -20.47 18.37 21.35
CA ASP A 351 -19.73 17.17 21.76
C ASP A 351 -20.69 15.99 21.97
N GLU A 352 -21.88 16.25 22.51
CA GLU A 352 -22.94 15.26 22.71
C GLU A 352 -23.46 14.71 21.37
N ALA A 353 -23.57 15.54 20.34
CA ALA A 353 -23.94 15.09 19.00
C ALA A 353 -22.90 14.12 18.41
N LEU A 354 -21.61 14.43 18.58
CA LEU A 354 -20.52 13.58 18.09
C LEU A 354 -20.45 12.26 18.86
N GLU A 355 -20.67 12.29 20.17
CA GLU A 355 -20.77 11.08 21.00
C GLU A 355 -21.98 10.21 20.61
N ALA A 356 -23.13 10.83 20.35
CA ALA A 356 -24.33 10.13 19.90
C ALA A 356 -24.09 9.43 18.55
N MET A 357 -23.46 10.12 17.59
CA MET A 357 -23.06 9.51 16.31
C MET A 357 -22.11 8.32 16.49
N ALA A 358 -21.14 8.44 17.40
CA ALA A 358 -20.19 7.37 17.71
C ALA A 358 -20.87 6.15 18.34
N LYS A 359 -21.76 6.36 19.32
CA LYS A 359 -22.56 5.30 19.96
C LYS A 359 -23.42 4.56 18.95
N GLU A 360 -24.10 5.30 18.07
CA GLU A 360 -24.93 4.73 17.02
C GLU A 360 -24.11 3.88 16.03
N ALA A 361 -22.90 4.33 15.66
CA ALA A 361 -22.00 3.57 14.77
C ALA A 361 -21.54 2.24 15.40
N VAL A 362 -21.25 2.24 16.70
CA VAL A 362 -20.92 1.02 17.46
C VAL A 362 -22.13 0.09 17.53
N ALA A 363 -23.32 0.61 17.85
CA ALA A 363 -24.56 -0.17 17.91
C ALA A 363 -24.87 -0.86 16.56
N ARG A 364 -24.62 -0.19 15.44
CA ARG A 364 -24.77 -0.74 14.07
C ARG A 364 -23.68 -1.76 13.68
N LYS A 365 -22.69 -2.05 14.54
CA LYS A 365 -21.55 -2.96 14.28
C LYS A 365 -20.79 -2.67 12.98
N SER A 366 -20.82 -1.42 12.52
CA SER A 366 -20.21 -1.00 11.26
C SER A 366 -18.89 -0.24 11.46
N GLY A 367 -18.54 0.07 12.72
CA GLY A 367 -17.32 0.80 13.07
C GLY A 367 -17.25 2.15 12.36
N ALA A 368 -16.04 2.58 11.99
CA ALA A 368 -15.86 3.87 11.32
C ALA A 368 -16.51 3.93 9.90
N ARG A 369 -16.83 2.78 9.27
CA ARG A 369 -17.54 2.77 7.98
C ARG A 369 -18.97 3.29 8.13
N GLY A 370 -19.62 3.07 9.27
CA GLY A 370 -20.99 3.53 9.55
C GLY A 370 -21.11 5.04 9.77
N LEU A 371 -20.03 5.70 10.19
CA LEU A 371 -20.05 7.13 10.53
C LEU A 371 -20.49 8.01 9.36
N ARG A 372 -20.11 7.66 8.11
CA ARG A 372 -20.54 8.43 6.94
C ARG A 372 -22.04 8.32 6.72
N ALA A 373 -22.61 7.12 6.83
CA ALA A 373 -24.05 6.92 6.65
C ALA A 373 -24.85 7.68 7.72
N ILE A 374 -24.40 7.64 8.97
CA ILE A 374 -25.04 8.39 10.08
C ILE A 374 -24.94 9.90 9.83
N MET A 375 -23.77 10.40 9.43
CA MET A 375 -23.59 11.81 9.10
C MET A 375 -24.48 12.25 7.93
N GLU A 376 -24.57 11.45 6.86
CA GLU A 376 -25.43 11.73 5.71
C GLU A 376 -26.91 11.77 6.12
N GLU A 377 -27.36 10.81 6.93
CA GLU A 377 -28.72 10.73 7.48
C GLU A 377 -29.06 11.99 8.29
N THR A 378 -28.20 12.37 9.25
CA THR A 378 -28.39 13.58 10.08
C THR A 378 -28.37 14.86 9.25
N MET A 379 -27.46 14.96 8.27
CA MET A 379 -27.26 16.20 7.52
C MET A 379 -28.23 16.36 6.34
N MET A 380 -28.95 15.32 5.92
CA MET A 380 -29.78 15.33 4.71
C MET A 380 -30.80 16.48 4.71
N ASN A 381 -31.62 16.59 5.76
CA ASN A 381 -32.65 17.63 5.86
C ASN A 381 -32.01 19.02 6.00
N ILE A 382 -30.93 19.12 6.77
CA ILE A 382 -30.22 20.38 7.00
C ILE A 382 -29.66 20.92 5.68
N MET A 383 -28.99 20.07 4.90
CA MET A 383 -28.45 20.42 3.59
C MET A 383 -29.52 20.76 2.55
N TYR A 384 -30.71 20.16 2.67
CA TYR A 384 -31.84 20.48 1.80
C TYR A 384 -32.43 21.87 2.11
N GLU A 385 -32.55 22.22 3.38
CA GLU A 385 -33.23 23.45 3.80
C GLU A 385 -32.35 24.70 3.82
N ILE A 386 -31.09 24.58 4.26
CA ILE A 386 -30.19 25.72 4.48
C ILE A 386 -30.06 26.64 3.25
N PRO A 387 -29.87 26.14 2.02
CA PRO A 387 -29.77 27.00 0.84
C PRO A 387 -31.02 27.87 0.59
N SER A 388 -32.18 27.44 1.10
CA SER A 388 -33.46 28.17 0.96
C SER A 388 -33.71 29.17 2.10
N LYS A 389 -33.01 29.05 3.23
CA LYS A 389 -33.20 29.92 4.41
C LYS A 389 -32.37 31.19 4.29
N LYS A 390 -33.02 32.36 4.38
CA LYS A 390 -32.34 33.66 4.32
C LYS A 390 -31.79 34.08 5.68
N ASN A 391 -30.65 34.76 5.66
CA ASN A 391 -30.00 35.36 6.84
C ASN A 391 -29.56 34.37 7.92
N VAL A 392 -29.41 33.09 7.61
CA VAL A 392 -28.81 32.13 8.54
C VAL A 392 -27.30 32.37 8.57
N VAL A 393 -26.74 32.52 9.76
CA VAL A 393 -25.31 32.75 9.98
C VAL A 393 -24.65 31.51 10.56
N GLU A 394 -25.38 30.75 11.37
CA GLU A 394 -24.84 29.59 12.07
C GLU A 394 -25.91 28.51 12.26
N CYS A 395 -25.48 27.25 12.11
CA CYS A 395 -26.27 26.04 12.27
C CYS A 395 -25.58 25.15 13.31
N VAL A 396 -26.28 24.87 14.42
CA VAL A 396 -25.77 24.05 15.51
C VAL A 396 -26.53 22.72 15.54
N VAL A 397 -25.80 21.62 15.40
CA VAL A 397 -26.29 20.25 15.44
C VAL A 397 -26.03 19.66 16.83
N GLY A 398 -27.11 19.41 17.58
CA GLY A 398 -27.08 18.78 18.90
C GLY A 398 -27.43 17.29 18.89
N GLU A 399 -27.42 16.66 20.06
CA GLU A 399 -27.73 15.23 20.25
C GLU A 399 -29.11 14.83 19.71
N GLU A 400 -30.15 15.63 19.99
CA GLU A 400 -31.53 15.36 19.57
C GLU A 400 -31.71 15.32 18.04
N VAL A 401 -30.89 16.07 17.30
CA VAL A 401 -30.88 16.05 15.83
C VAL A 401 -30.38 14.69 15.32
N VAL A 402 -29.43 14.09 16.03
CA VAL A 402 -28.84 12.78 15.67
C VAL A 402 -29.78 11.64 16.06
N LEU A 403 -30.36 11.69 17.26
CA LEU A 403 -31.16 10.58 17.81
C LEU A 403 -32.63 10.60 17.35
N ASN A 404 -33.23 11.79 17.30
CA ASN A 404 -34.67 11.97 17.11
C ASN A 404 -35.04 12.67 15.80
N ASN A 405 -34.05 12.98 14.95
CA ASN A 405 -34.23 13.75 13.71
C ASN A 405 -34.94 15.10 13.92
N GLU A 406 -34.69 15.75 15.07
CA GLU A 406 -35.17 17.10 15.33
C GLU A 406 -34.50 18.15 14.44
N GLU A 407 -35.08 19.35 14.35
CA GLU A 407 -34.47 20.45 13.60
C GLU A 407 -33.22 20.99 14.33
N PRO A 408 -32.15 21.37 13.60
CA PRO A 408 -30.98 21.99 14.19
C PRO A 408 -31.30 23.41 14.70
N ILE A 409 -30.49 23.90 15.63
CA ILE A 409 -30.61 25.28 16.11
C ILE A 409 -30.00 26.21 15.06
N LEU A 410 -30.80 27.13 14.52
CA LEU A 410 -30.39 28.11 13.53
C LEU A 410 -30.28 29.50 14.15
N LEU A 411 -29.14 30.16 13.94
CA LEU A 411 -28.89 31.54 14.34
C LEU A 411 -28.95 32.45 13.13
N TYR A 412 -29.75 33.51 13.25
CA TYR A 412 -29.98 34.48 12.18
C TYR A 412 -29.26 35.80 12.43
N GLU A 413 -28.83 36.47 11.36
CA GLU A 413 -28.23 37.80 11.46
C GLU A 413 -29.26 38.79 12.03
N GLN A 414 -28.91 39.47 13.12
CA GLN A 414 -29.79 40.51 13.67
C GLN A 414 -29.83 41.69 12.68
N PRO A 415 -31.02 42.14 12.23
CA PRO A 415 -31.10 43.32 11.39
C PRO A 415 -30.56 44.50 12.19
N LYS A 416 -29.50 45.15 11.68
CA LYS A 416 -29.00 46.42 12.24
C LYS A 416 -30.18 47.40 12.29
N LYS A 417 -30.64 47.74 13.51
CA LYS A 417 -31.54 48.89 13.72
C LYS A 417 -30.84 50.11 13.14
N GLN A 418 -31.35 50.64 12.04
CA GLN A 418 -30.99 51.97 11.58
C GLN A 418 -31.37 52.94 12.70
N ALA A 419 -30.36 53.61 13.26
CA ALA A 419 -30.50 54.66 14.27
C ALA A 419 -30.89 55.98 13.61
#